data_AF-A0A3M1MQL9-F1
#
_entry.id   AF-A0A3M1MQL9-F1
#
_cell.length_a   1.000
_cell.length_b   1.000
_cell.length_c   1.000
_cell.angle_alpha   90.00
_cell.angle_beta   90.00
_cell.angle_gamma   90.00
#
_symmetry.space_group_name_H-M   'P 1'
#
loop_
_entity.id
_entity.type
_entity.pdbx_description
1 polymer ?
#
loop_
_entity_poly.entity_id
_entity_poly.type
_entity_poly.pdbx_seq_one_letter_code
_entity_poly.pdbx_strand_id
1 'polypeptide(L)'
;MTSAGQTDPLWEIPGNCWQLFALRGRPHALLARVSHFSFGTNAKLLLVDSEGDENLLYDGTLAPGYGRALDALEGMEARLSTLVPPGDILVYAEPHDPPADEAYLRLVARHLESGHSWPLARVPWTLRRLGADASGEIVITTDNKGQQRRFDIWGDGELPKVADQSDSVVLEKGLSANDARWLQLRSWRARGLIDAEVYRRYRQRMAQP
;
A
#
# COMPACT_ATOMS: atom_id res chain seq x y z
N MET A 1 41.46 -24.83 4.64
CA MET A 1 40.07 -25.20 4.98
C MET A 1 39.37 -23.93 5.40
N THR A 2 38.70 -23.27 4.46
CA THR A 2 37.89 -22.08 4.70
C THR A 2 36.59 -22.54 5.37
N SER A 3 36.34 -22.11 6.60
CA SER A 3 35.06 -22.34 7.27
C SER A 3 33.98 -21.64 6.46
N ALA A 4 33.04 -22.42 5.92
CA ALA A 4 31.80 -21.88 5.39
C ALA A 4 31.16 -21.07 6.51
N GLY A 5 31.04 -19.75 6.31
CA GLY A 5 30.35 -18.88 7.23
C GLY A 5 28.94 -19.41 7.41
N GLN A 6 28.63 -19.80 8.64
CA GLN A 6 27.29 -20.09 9.08
C GLN A 6 26.48 -18.82 8.82
N THR A 7 25.69 -18.82 7.74
CA THR A 7 24.64 -17.83 7.54
C THR A 7 23.66 -18.07 8.67
N ASP A 8 23.66 -17.20 9.68
CA ASP A 8 22.63 -17.20 10.69
C ASP A 8 21.27 -17.26 9.98
N PRO A 9 20.36 -18.14 10.41
CA PRO A 9 19.06 -18.25 9.78
C PRO A 9 18.41 -16.87 9.81
N LEU A 10 18.02 -16.42 8.62
CA LEU A 10 17.07 -15.32 8.41
C LEU A 10 16.01 -15.43 9.51
N TRP A 11 16.00 -14.41 10.37
CA TRP A 11 15.07 -14.21 11.46
C TRP A 11 13.67 -14.69 11.08
N GLU A 12 13.06 -15.54 11.92
CA GLU A 12 11.65 -15.88 11.77
C GLU A 12 10.84 -14.67 12.26
N ILE A 13 10.21 -13.89 11.38
CA ILE A 13 9.23 -12.90 11.85
C ILE A 13 7.90 -13.62 12.09
N PRO A 14 7.37 -13.63 13.32
CA PRO A 14 6.04 -14.14 13.56
C PRO A 14 4.99 -13.25 12.88
N GLY A 15 4.15 -13.86 12.05
CA GLY A 15 3.06 -13.21 11.32
C GLY A 15 3.01 -13.65 9.86
N ASN A 16 1.89 -13.36 9.20
CA ASN A 16 1.74 -13.68 7.79
C ASN A 16 2.33 -12.56 6.95
N CYS A 17 3.40 -12.86 6.23
CA CYS A 17 4.03 -11.93 5.31
C CYS A 17 3.12 -11.72 4.09
N TRP A 18 2.48 -10.57 4.03
CA TRP A 18 1.60 -10.19 2.92
C TRP A 18 2.37 -9.75 1.70
N GLN A 19 3.50 -9.05 1.89
CA GLN A 19 4.33 -8.60 0.78
C GLN A 19 5.77 -8.29 1.21
N LEU A 20 6.72 -8.59 0.32
CA LEU A 20 8.10 -8.12 0.41
C LEU A 20 8.33 -7.08 -0.69
N PHE A 21 9.02 -5.99 -0.36
CA PHE A 21 9.48 -4.99 -1.33
C PHE A 21 10.80 -4.35 -0.89
N ALA A 22 11.51 -3.74 -1.82
CA ALA A 22 12.74 -3.01 -1.52
C ALA A 22 12.44 -1.50 -1.50
N LEU A 23 12.74 -0.85 -0.37
CA LEU A 23 12.69 0.59 -0.22
C LEU A 23 14.11 1.13 -0.15
N ARG A 24 14.51 1.94 -1.14
CA ARG A 24 15.87 2.52 -1.22
C ARG A 24 16.97 1.45 -1.10
N GLY A 25 16.75 0.28 -1.72
CA GLY A 25 17.67 -0.86 -1.69
C GLY A 25 17.66 -1.68 -0.40
N ARG A 26 16.82 -1.34 0.59
CA ARG A 26 16.65 -2.11 1.82
C ARG A 26 15.36 -2.94 1.77
N PRO A 27 15.40 -4.25 2.07
CA PRO A 27 14.20 -5.06 2.09
C PRO A 27 13.29 -4.62 3.24
N HIS A 28 11.99 -4.59 2.96
CA HIS A 28 10.93 -4.36 3.92
C HIS A 28 9.86 -5.43 3.71
N ALA A 29 9.21 -5.81 4.81
CA ALA A 29 8.08 -6.73 4.84
C ALA A 29 6.83 -6.01 5.35
N LEU A 30 5.72 -6.20 4.65
CA LEU A 30 4.40 -5.91 5.20
C LEU A 30 3.87 -7.19 5.84
N LEU A 31 3.63 -7.14 7.15
CA LEU A 31 3.12 -8.26 7.93
C LEU A 31 1.72 -7.96 8.45
N ALA A 32 0.89 -9.00 8.48
CA ALA A 32 -0.34 -9.00 9.25
C ALA A 32 -0.22 -9.95 10.44
N ARG A 33 -0.65 -9.46 11.60
CA ARG A 33 -0.82 -10.26 12.82
C ARG A 33 -2.29 -10.24 13.19
N VAL A 34 -2.89 -11.42 13.23
CA VAL A 34 -4.29 -11.61 13.57
C VAL A 34 -4.37 -12.39 14.89
N SER A 35 -5.23 -11.93 15.79
CA SER A 35 -5.47 -12.58 17.08
C SER A 35 -6.98 -12.69 17.32
N HIS A 36 -7.46 -13.91 17.57
CA HIS A 36 -8.88 -14.17 17.76
C HIS A 36 -9.22 -14.23 19.25
N PHE A 37 -10.31 -13.55 19.60
CA PHE A 37 -10.90 -13.53 20.92
C PHE A 37 -12.38 -13.89 20.84
N SER A 38 -13.01 -14.21 21.96
CA SER A 38 -14.45 -14.51 22.01
C SER A 38 -15.33 -13.33 21.58
N PHE A 39 -14.85 -12.11 21.74
CA PHE A 39 -15.57 -10.87 21.44
C PHE A 39 -15.18 -10.23 20.10
N GLY A 40 -14.19 -10.77 19.38
CA GLY A 40 -13.74 -10.19 18.11
C GLY A 40 -12.37 -10.67 17.66
N THR A 41 -11.88 -10.07 16.58
CA THR A 41 -10.56 -10.34 16.02
C THR A 41 -9.75 -9.06 16.02
N ASN A 42 -8.61 -9.05 16.72
CA ASN A 42 -7.63 -7.98 16.59
C ASN A 42 -6.77 -8.24 15.36
N ALA A 43 -6.61 -7.22 14.52
CA ALA A 43 -5.75 -7.26 13.35
C ALA A 43 -4.76 -6.10 13.43
N LYS A 44 -3.47 -6.42 13.24
CA LYS A 44 -2.38 -5.44 13.15
C LYS A 44 -1.70 -5.56 11.81
N LEU A 45 -1.41 -4.42 11.18
CA LEU A 45 -0.55 -4.33 10.01
C LEU A 45 0.74 -3.63 10.40
N LEU A 46 1.86 -4.24 10.04
CA LEU A 46 3.20 -3.81 10.42
C LEU A 46 4.06 -3.70 9.17
N LEU A 47 4.79 -2.58 9.05
CA LEU A 47 5.91 -2.47 8.13
C LEU A 47 7.18 -2.77 8.90
N VAL A 48 7.84 -3.87 8.57
CA VAL A 48 9.08 -4.31 9.22
C VAL A 48 10.24 -4.11 8.26
N ASP A 49 11.31 -3.48 8.71
CA ASP A 49 12.50 -3.28 7.89
C ASP A 49 13.49 -4.47 8.01
N SER A 50 14.64 -4.33 7.35
CA SER A 50 15.70 -5.35 7.35
C SER A 50 16.38 -5.56 8.71
N GLU A 51 16.25 -4.58 9.61
CA GLU A 51 16.82 -4.60 10.97
C GLU A 51 15.82 -5.21 11.97
N GLY A 52 14.57 -5.44 11.55
CA GLY A 52 13.49 -5.98 12.36
C GLY A 52 12.66 -4.89 13.05
N ASP A 53 12.89 -3.62 12.74
CA ASP A 53 12.16 -2.51 13.34
C ASP A 53 10.72 -2.48 12.81
N GLU A 54 9.77 -2.56 13.75
CA GLU A 54 8.34 -2.61 13.43
C GLU A 54 7.72 -1.21 13.42
N ASN A 55 7.14 -0.83 12.28
CA ASN A 55 6.34 0.38 12.13
C ASN A 55 4.85 0.01 12.04
N LEU A 56 4.08 0.37 13.07
CA LEU A 56 2.65 0.12 13.10
C LEU A 56 1.92 0.94 12.02
N LEU A 57 1.21 0.24 11.14
CA LEU A 57 0.37 0.83 10.09
C LEU A 57 -1.11 0.86 10.50
N TYR A 58 -1.59 -0.22 11.12
CA TYR A 58 -2.96 -0.40 11.54
C TYR A 58 -3.02 -1.26 12.81
N ASP A 59 -3.90 -0.92 13.73
CA ASP A 59 -4.31 -1.75 14.87
C ASP A 59 -5.80 -1.53 15.09
N GLY A 60 -6.60 -2.58 14.92
CA GLY A 60 -8.03 -2.48 15.13
C GLY A 60 -8.67 -3.81 15.45
N THR A 61 -9.84 -3.73 16.07
CA THR A 61 -10.64 -4.90 16.44
C THR A 61 -11.87 -4.97 15.53
N LEU A 62 -12.08 -6.11 14.92
CA LEU A 62 -13.24 -6.41 14.08
C LEU A 62 -14.23 -7.29 14.84
N ALA A 63 -15.51 -7.17 14.52
CA ALA A 63 -16.52 -8.08 15.03
C ALA A 63 -16.21 -9.54 14.61
N PRO A 64 -16.62 -10.54 15.42
CA PRO A 64 -16.27 -11.94 15.19
C PRO A 64 -16.58 -12.48 13.78
N GLY A 65 -17.65 -11.99 13.14
CA GLY A 65 -18.03 -12.39 11.79
C GLY A 65 -17.00 -12.03 10.72
N TYR A 66 -16.25 -10.94 10.92
CA TYR A 66 -15.28 -10.43 9.96
C TYR A 66 -13.87 -11.00 10.15
N GLY A 67 -13.59 -11.63 11.29
CA GLY A 67 -12.34 -12.38 11.49
C GLY A 67 -12.13 -13.45 10.42
N ARG A 68 -13.21 -14.18 10.06
CA ARG A 68 -13.16 -15.19 8.98
C ARG A 68 -12.88 -14.60 7.60
N ALA A 69 -13.29 -13.35 7.37
CA ALA A 69 -13.03 -12.67 6.10
C ALA A 69 -11.55 -12.32 5.94
N LEU A 70 -10.88 -11.93 7.05
CA LEU A 70 -9.42 -11.78 7.08
C LEU A 70 -8.71 -13.11 6.80
N ASP A 71 -9.13 -14.19 7.47
CA ASP A 71 -8.53 -15.52 7.25
C ASP A 71 -8.70 -15.97 5.79
N ALA A 72 -9.84 -15.66 5.18
CA ALA A 72 -10.08 -15.94 3.77
C ALA A 72 -9.17 -15.12 2.84
N LEU A 73 -8.95 -13.84 3.12
CA LEU A 73 -8.01 -13.01 2.37
C LEU A 73 -6.58 -13.55 2.43
N GLU A 74 -6.18 -14.09 3.58
CA GLU A 74 -4.88 -14.74 3.77
C GLU A 74 -4.72 -15.97 2.88
N GLY A 75 -5.71 -16.87 2.85
CA GLY A 75 -5.67 -18.05 1.98
C GLY A 75 -5.79 -17.75 0.48
N MET A 76 -6.09 -16.49 0.12
CA MET A 76 -6.38 -16.06 -1.24
C MET A 76 -5.17 -15.47 -1.99
N GLU A 77 -3.97 -15.50 -1.39
CA GLU A 77 -2.75 -14.85 -1.91
C GLU A 77 -2.99 -13.39 -2.32
N ALA A 78 -3.91 -12.71 -1.61
CA ALA A 78 -4.31 -11.36 -1.98
C ALA A 78 -3.13 -10.40 -1.80
N ARG A 79 -2.82 -9.62 -2.84
CA ARG A 79 -1.82 -8.55 -2.77
C ARG A 79 -2.52 -7.28 -2.30
N LEU A 80 -2.62 -7.12 -0.99
CA LEU A 80 -3.35 -6.02 -0.35
C LEU A 80 -2.52 -4.75 -0.16
N SER A 81 -1.32 -4.70 -0.75
CA SER A 81 -0.45 -3.54 -0.72
C SER A 81 0.31 -3.36 -2.04
N THR A 82 0.84 -2.16 -2.24
CA THR A 82 1.73 -1.83 -3.35
C THR A 82 2.62 -0.65 -2.98
N LEU A 83 3.89 -0.72 -3.37
CA LEU A 83 4.80 0.41 -3.31
C LEU A 83 4.64 1.21 -4.60
N VAL A 84 4.26 2.48 -4.45
CA VAL A 84 3.98 3.37 -5.58
C VAL A 84 5.31 3.91 -6.12
N PRO A 85 5.62 3.77 -7.42
CA PRO A 85 6.79 4.40 -8.01
C PRO A 85 6.80 5.91 -7.73
N PRO A 86 7.95 6.50 -7.37
CA PRO A 86 9.31 5.94 -7.33
C PRO A 86 9.67 5.19 -6.02
N GLY A 87 8.72 4.97 -5.11
CA GLY A 87 8.94 4.22 -3.88
C GLY A 87 8.84 5.04 -2.60
N ASP A 88 8.23 6.22 -2.64
CA ASP A 88 8.03 7.10 -1.48
C ASP A 88 6.70 6.87 -0.76
N ILE A 89 5.72 6.23 -1.43
CA ILE A 89 4.37 6.00 -0.90
C ILE A 89 4.07 4.52 -0.91
N LEU A 90 3.64 3.99 0.24
CA LEU A 90 3.02 2.69 0.36
C LEU A 90 1.52 2.86 0.33
N VAL A 91 0.83 2.12 -0.53
CA VAL A 91 -0.63 2.01 -0.48
C VAL A 91 -0.98 0.61 0.00
N TYR A 92 -1.90 0.52 0.96
CA TYR A 92 -2.33 -0.75 1.54
C TYR A 92 -3.82 -0.72 1.86
N ALA A 93 -4.42 -1.91 1.94
CA ALA A 93 -5.79 -2.11 2.37
C ALA A 93 -5.78 -2.54 3.84
N GLU A 94 -6.55 -1.84 4.66
CA GLU A 94 -6.78 -2.21 6.06
C GLU A 94 -8.27 -2.44 6.30
N PRO A 95 -8.64 -3.36 7.21
CA PRO A 95 -10.04 -3.63 7.48
C PRO A 95 -10.68 -2.48 8.27
N HIS A 96 -11.94 -2.18 7.98
CA HIS A 96 -12.71 -1.16 8.68
C HIS A 96 -14.13 -1.66 8.96
N ASP A 97 -14.52 -1.65 10.23
CA ASP A 97 -15.79 -2.20 10.72
C ASP A 97 -16.56 -1.13 11.53
N PRO A 98 -17.21 -0.17 10.85
CA PRO A 98 -17.98 0.87 11.51
C PRO A 98 -19.32 0.30 12.05
N PRO A 99 -19.85 0.77 13.20
CA PRO A 99 -21.04 0.18 13.81
C PRO A 99 -22.34 0.21 12.98
N ALA A 100 -22.43 1.11 12.00
CA ALA A 100 -23.66 1.40 11.25
C ALA A 100 -23.61 1.01 9.77
N ASP A 101 -22.43 0.65 9.23
CA ASP A 101 -22.30 0.21 7.84
C ASP A 101 -21.77 -1.23 7.79
N GLU A 102 -21.89 -1.85 6.61
CA GLU A 102 -21.17 -3.07 6.32
C GLU A 102 -19.65 -2.84 6.40
N ALA A 103 -18.92 -3.74 7.05
CA ALA A 103 -17.46 -3.68 7.07
C ALA A 103 -16.89 -3.70 5.65
N TYR A 104 -15.79 -2.98 5.46
CA TYR A 104 -15.12 -2.85 4.17
C TYR A 104 -13.61 -2.78 4.36
N LEU A 105 -12.87 -2.84 3.25
CA LEU A 105 -11.45 -2.53 3.26
C LEU A 105 -11.26 -1.04 2.94
N ARG A 106 -10.52 -0.33 3.79
CA ARG A 106 -10.11 1.05 3.54
C ARG A 106 -8.75 1.03 2.84
N LEU A 107 -8.69 1.61 1.65
CA LEU A 107 -7.40 1.90 1.01
C LEU A 107 -6.78 3.12 1.67
N VAL A 108 -5.53 2.99 2.10
CA VAL A 108 -4.75 4.03 2.76
C VAL A 108 -3.45 4.21 2.00
N ALA A 109 -3.11 5.45 1.70
CA ALA A 109 -1.78 5.82 1.25
C ALA A 109 -0.97 6.35 2.45
N ARG A 110 0.29 5.94 2.55
CA ARG A 110 1.23 6.41 3.56
C ARG A 110 2.52 6.84 2.91
N HIS A 111 2.92 8.07 3.17
CA HIS A 111 4.24 8.57 2.78
C HIS A 111 5.28 8.04 3.77
N LEU A 112 6.22 7.25 3.27
CA LEU A 112 7.11 6.42 4.09
C LEU A 112 8.09 7.26 4.92
N GLU A 113 8.55 8.39 4.40
CA GLU A 113 9.51 9.24 5.12
C GLU A 113 8.86 10.07 6.22
N SER A 114 7.66 10.62 6.00
CA SER A 114 6.99 11.45 7.01
C SER A 114 6.08 10.65 7.95
N GLY A 115 5.75 9.40 7.59
CA GLY A 115 4.76 8.58 8.28
C GLY A 115 3.32 9.08 8.13
N HIS A 116 3.08 10.15 7.36
CA HIS A 116 1.74 10.69 7.18
C HIS A 116 0.89 9.73 6.32
N SER A 117 -0.33 9.45 6.78
CA SER A 117 -1.28 8.58 6.11
C SER A 117 -2.58 9.31 5.80
N TRP A 118 -3.20 8.98 4.67
CA TRP A 118 -4.51 9.49 4.27
C TRP A 118 -5.35 8.40 3.59
N PRO A 119 -6.68 8.42 3.78
CA PRO A 119 -7.56 7.48 3.11
C PRO A 119 -7.69 7.82 1.61
N LEU A 120 -7.76 6.79 0.77
CA LEU A 120 -8.02 6.92 -0.67
C LEU A 120 -9.46 6.55 -1.03
N ALA A 121 -9.91 5.37 -0.59
CA ALA A 121 -11.20 4.83 -0.99
C ALA A 121 -11.70 3.72 -0.06
N ARG A 122 -13.00 3.43 -0.14
CA ARG A 122 -13.62 2.21 0.38
C ARG A 122 -13.62 1.16 -0.73
N VAL A 123 -13.13 -0.04 -0.46
CA VAL A 123 -13.11 -1.16 -1.41
C VAL A 123 -13.71 -2.42 -0.77
N PRO A 124 -14.30 -3.33 -1.58
CA PRO A 124 -14.91 -4.53 -1.03
C PRO A 124 -13.87 -5.52 -0.53
N TRP A 125 -14.28 -6.42 0.36
CA TRP A 125 -13.50 -7.58 0.81
C TRP A 125 -13.13 -8.58 -0.30
N THR A 126 -13.69 -8.40 -1.49
CA THR A 126 -13.34 -9.18 -2.67
C THR A 126 -12.06 -8.70 -3.37
N LEU A 127 -11.39 -7.67 -2.84
CA LEU A 127 -10.10 -7.19 -3.35
C LEU A 127 -9.08 -8.33 -3.41
N ARG A 128 -8.49 -8.53 -4.59
CA ARG A 128 -7.45 -9.56 -4.83
C ARG A 128 -6.08 -8.94 -5.04
N ARG A 129 -6.03 -7.82 -5.75
CA ARG A 129 -4.76 -7.20 -6.15
C ARG A 129 -4.83 -5.70 -6.03
N LEU A 130 -3.79 -5.15 -5.42
CA LEU A 130 -3.46 -3.74 -5.44
C LEU A 130 -2.21 -3.54 -6.30
N GLY A 131 -2.21 -2.51 -7.14
CA GLY A 131 -1.08 -2.10 -7.96
C GLY A 131 -1.04 -0.59 -8.11
N ALA A 132 0.08 -0.08 -8.59
CA ALA A 132 0.24 1.32 -8.98
C ALA A 132 0.56 1.38 -10.47
N ASP A 133 0.12 2.46 -11.11
CA ASP A 133 0.48 2.73 -12.49
C ASP A 133 1.93 3.18 -12.63
N ALA A 134 2.38 3.30 -13.87
CA ALA A 134 3.73 3.74 -14.22
C ALA A 134 4.08 5.13 -13.68
N SER A 135 3.09 6.03 -13.62
CA SER A 135 3.30 7.38 -13.14
C SER A 135 3.41 7.46 -11.62
N GLY A 136 2.96 6.40 -10.92
CA GLY A 136 2.90 6.36 -9.48
C GLY A 136 1.85 7.30 -8.91
N GLU A 137 0.81 7.62 -9.67
CA GLU A 137 -0.20 8.61 -9.29
C GLU A 137 -1.59 7.98 -9.23
N ILE A 138 -1.72 6.79 -9.82
CA ILE A 138 -2.96 6.05 -9.87
C ILE A 138 -2.74 4.70 -9.22
N VAL A 139 -3.61 4.38 -8.26
CA VAL A 139 -3.73 3.05 -7.68
C VAL A 139 -4.79 2.28 -8.46
N ILE A 140 -4.48 1.03 -8.78
CA ILE A 140 -5.35 0.12 -9.49
C ILE A 140 -5.70 -1.02 -8.55
N THR A 141 -7.00 -1.28 -8.37
CA THR A 141 -7.48 -2.46 -7.65
C THR A 141 -8.12 -3.43 -8.60
N THR A 142 -7.94 -4.72 -8.37
CA THR A 142 -8.66 -5.80 -9.04
C THR A 142 -9.35 -6.67 -8.00
N ASP A 143 -10.65 -6.90 -8.17
CA ASP A 143 -11.42 -7.81 -7.31
C ASP A 143 -11.39 -9.27 -7.80
N ASN A 144 -12.07 -10.16 -7.07
CA ASN A 144 -12.18 -11.58 -7.41
C ASN A 144 -12.98 -11.89 -8.69
N LYS A 145 -13.68 -10.92 -9.26
CA LYS A 145 -14.35 -11.01 -10.57
C LYS A 145 -13.50 -10.44 -11.70
N GLY A 146 -12.28 -9.99 -11.41
CA GLY A 146 -11.42 -9.32 -12.37
C GLY A 146 -11.83 -7.87 -12.65
N GLN A 147 -12.78 -7.30 -11.89
CA GLN A 147 -13.19 -5.91 -12.09
C GLN A 147 -12.08 -4.99 -11.59
N GLN A 148 -11.61 -4.13 -12.50
CA GLN A 148 -10.65 -3.09 -12.18
C GLN A 148 -11.33 -1.79 -11.75
N ARG A 149 -10.73 -1.12 -10.76
CA ARG A 149 -11.04 0.27 -10.37
C ARG A 149 -9.75 1.06 -10.25
N ARG A 150 -9.84 2.37 -10.45
CA ARG A 150 -8.69 3.28 -10.48
C ARG A 150 -8.92 4.42 -9.52
N PHE A 151 -7.90 4.78 -8.74
CA PHE A 151 -7.99 5.83 -7.73
C PHE A 151 -6.81 6.79 -7.90
N ASP A 152 -7.09 8.08 -7.91
CA ASP A 152 -6.04 9.10 -7.80
C ASP A 152 -5.50 9.07 -6.36
N ILE A 153 -4.19 8.99 -6.19
CA ILE A 153 -3.55 8.96 -4.86
C ILE A 153 -3.76 10.28 -4.11
N TRP A 154 -3.94 11.38 -4.84
CA TRP A 154 -3.97 12.73 -4.28
C TRP A 154 -5.36 13.36 -4.27
N GLY A 155 -6.30 12.76 -5.01
CA GLY A 155 -7.65 13.25 -5.22
C GLY A 155 -8.71 12.48 -4.45
N ASP A 156 -9.92 13.05 -4.43
CA ASP A 156 -11.06 12.45 -3.76
C ASP A 156 -11.82 11.54 -4.75
N GLY A 157 -11.52 10.23 -4.70
CA GLY A 157 -12.41 9.21 -5.25
C GLY A 157 -11.92 8.42 -6.46
N GLU A 158 -12.86 7.66 -7.03
CA GLU A 158 -12.64 6.73 -8.14
C GLU A 158 -12.57 7.48 -9.48
N LEU A 159 -11.53 7.18 -10.26
CA LEU A 159 -11.37 7.68 -11.61
C LEU A 159 -12.24 6.90 -12.60
N PRO A 160 -12.68 7.52 -13.71
CA PRO A 160 -13.43 6.83 -14.74
C PRO A 160 -12.68 5.61 -15.26
N LYS A 161 -13.43 4.53 -15.57
CA LYS A 161 -12.88 3.39 -16.30
C LYS A 161 -12.36 3.87 -17.65
N VAL A 162 -11.07 3.63 -17.90
CA VAL A 162 -10.50 3.82 -19.24
C VAL A 162 -10.63 2.48 -19.95
N ALA A 163 -11.16 2.50 -21.18
CA ALA A 163 -11.29 1.30 -21.99
C ALA A 163 -9.91 0.66 -22.18
N ASP A 164 -9.81 -0.64 -21.86
CA ASP A 164 -8.65 -1.53 -21.95
C ASP A 164 -7.33 -0.86 -22.33
N GLN A 165 -6.57 -0.46 -21.32
CA GLN A 165 -5.12 -0.29 -21.46
C GLN A 165 -4.45 -1.49 -20.81
N SER A 166 -4.02 -2.42 -21.65
CA SER A 166 -3.30 -3.62 -21.27
C SER A 166 -2.09 -3.31 -20.39
N ASP A 167 -1.94 -4.11 -19.33
CA ASP A 167 -0.85 -4.11 -18.34
C ASP A 167 0.51 -3.82 -18.99
N SER A 168 1.03 -2.62 -18.76
CA SER A 168 2.42 -2.28 -19.02
C SER A 168 3.16 -2.32 -17.70
N VAL A 169 3.86 -3.44 -17.45
CA VAL A 169 4.83 -3.56 -16.35
C VAL A 169 5.98 -2.60 -16.65
N VAL A 170 6.23 -1.65 -15.76
CA VAL A 170 7.31 -0.66 -15.93
C VAL A 170 8.65 -1.26 -15.57
N LEU A 171 9.57 -1.23 -16.53
CA LEU A 171 11.00 -1.45 -16.33
C LEU A 171 11.63 -0.21 -15.69
N GLU A 172 12.45 -0.42 -14.68
CA GLU A 172 13.19 0.60 -13.93
C GLU A 172 13.95 1.55 -14.87
N LYS A 173 13.53 2.82 -14.92
CA LYS A 173 14.29 3.90 -15.55
C LYS A 173 14.96 4.71 -14.44
N GLY A 174 16.26 4.96 -14.57
CA GLY A 174 17.02 5.75 -13.58
C GLY A 174 16.44 7.15 -13.38
N LEU A 175 16.53 7.64 -12.14
CA LEU A 175 15.89 8.89 -11.73
C LEU A 175 16.48 10.10 -12.47
N SER A 176 15.66 10.87 -13.17
CA SER A 176 16.04 12.12 -13.83
C SER A 176 16.07 13.31 -12.84
N ALA A 177 16.65 14.45 -13.21
CA ALA A 177 16.57 15.67 -12.39
C ALA A 177 15.13 16.15 -12.16
N ASN A 178 14.21 15.83 -13.08
CA ASN A 178 12.79 16.08 -12.88
C ASN A 178 12.21 15.19 -11.76
N ASP A 179 12.81 14.02 -11.51
CA ASP A 179 12.30 13.06 -10.54
C ASP A 179 12.60 13.52 -9.10
N ALA A 180 13.71 14.24 -8.88
CA ALA A 180 14.00 14.85 -7.58
C ALA A 180 13.01 15.99 -7.24
N ARG A 181 12.67 16.84 -8.21
CA ARG A 181 11.65 17.88 -8.05
C ARG A 181 10.27 17.26 -7.85
N TRP A 182 9.99 16.20 -8.58
CA TRP A 182 8.76 15.42 -8.45
C TRP A 182 8.59 14.84 -7.05
N LEU A 183 9.62 14.16 -6.54
CA LEU A 183 9.68 13.63 -5.18
C LEU A 183 9.47 14.71 -4.12
N GLN A 184 10.09 15.88 -4.30
CA GLN A 184 9.91 17.00 -3.39
C GLN A 184 8.45 17.48 -3.38
N LEU A 185 7.83 17.59 -4.54
CA LEU A 185 6.42 18.00 -4.66
C LEU A 185 5.47 16.99 -3.97
N ARG A 186 5.71 15.69 -4.15
CA ARG A 186 4.97 14.61 -3.47
C ARG A 186 5.12 14.68 -1.96
N SER A 187 6.35 14.89 -1.48
CA SER A 187 6.63 15.07 -0.06
C SER A 187 5.91 16.29 0.53
N TRP A 188 5.88 17.43 -0.19
CA TRP A 188 5.11 18.60 0.24
C TRP A 188 3.61 18.31 0.32
N ARG A 189 3.04 17.65 -0.69
CA ARG A 189 1.62 17.29 -0.71
C ARG A 189 1.28 16.32 0.41
N ALA A 190 2.09 15.28 0.61
CA ALA A 190 1.93 14.30 1.68
C ALA A 190 2.06 14.92 3.07
N ARG A 191 2.81 16.02 3.22
CA ARG A 191 2.90 16.77 4.49
C ARG A 191 1.80 17.82 4.66
N GLY A 192 0.88 17.94 3.69
CA GLY A 192 -0.18 18.95 3.70
C GLY A 192 0.32 20.38 3.49
N LEU A 193 1.53 20.58 2.97
CA LEU A 193 2.09 21.91 2.70
C LEU A 193 1.48 22.56 1.44
N ILE A 194 0.92 21.75 0.56
CA ILE A 194 0.16 22.17 -0.62
C ILE A 194 -1.09 21.30 -0.76
N ASP A 195 -2.15 21.85 -1.33
CA ASP A 195 -3.37 21.10 -1.64
C ASP A 195 -3.24 20.32 -2.97
N ALA A 196 -4.27 19.54 -3.28
CA ALA A 196 -4.33 18.70 -4.49
C ALA A 196 -4.40 19.52 -5.80
N GLU A 197 -4.96 20.74 -5.77
CA GLU A 197 -5.03 21.59 -6.97
C GLU A 197 -3.66 22.19 -7.29
N VAL A 198 -3.00 22.75 -6.28
CA VAL A 198 -1.64 23.29 -6.37
C VAL A 198 -0.68 22.20 -6.84
N TYR A 199 -0.77 21.00 -6.24
CA TYR A 199 0.01 19.83 -6.66
C TYR A 199 -0.19 19.52 -8.17
N ARG A 200 -1.44 19.40 -8.62
CA ARG A 200 -1.77 19.13 -10.04
C ARG A 200 -1.24 20.20 -10.97
N ARG A 201 -1.31 21.47 -10.59
CA ARG A 201 -0.81 22.59 -11.38
C ARG A 201 0.72 22.55 -11.54
N TYR A 202 1.46 22.31 -10.45
CA TYR A 202 2.91 22.16 -10.52
C TYR A 202 3.33 20.94 -11.35
N ARG A 203 2.63 19.81 -11.17
CA ARG A 203 2.81 18.62 -12.00
C ARG A 203 2.68 18.92 -13.48
N GLN A 204 1.59 19.57 -13.88
CA GLN A 204 1.34 19.92 -15.29
C GLN A 204 2.45 20.79 -15.87
N ARG A 205 2.97 21.75 -15.10
CA ARG A 205 4.10 22.59 -15.53
C ARG A 205 5.40 21.79 -15.70
N MET A 206 5.67 20.81 -14.85
CA MET A 206 6.88 19.97 -14.96
C MET A 206 6.78 18.94 -16.10
N ALA A 207 5.58 18.59 -16.52
CA ALA A 207 5.35 17.69 -17.65
C ALA A 207 5.50 18.39 -19.02
N GLN A 208 5.56 19.74 -19.05
CA GLN A 208 5.82 20.49 -20.27
C GLN A 208 7.35 20.48 -20.54
N PRO A 209 7.78 20.12 -21.76
CA PRO A 209 9.20 20.07 -22.13
C PRO A 209 9.86 21.46 -22.16
#